data_AF-A0A1V2DU54-F1
#
_entry.id   AF-A0A1V2DU54-F1
#
_cell.length_a   1.000
_cell.length_b   1.000
_cell.length_c   1.000
_cell.angle_alpha   90.00
_cell.angle_beta   90.00
_cell.angle_gamma   90.00
#
_symmetry.space_group_name_H-M   'P 1'
#
loop_
_entity.id
_entity.type
_entity.pdbx_description
1 polymer ?
#
loop_
_entity_poly.entity_id
_entity_poly.type
_entity_poly.pdbx_seq_one_letter_code
_entity_poly.pdbx_strand_id
1 'polypeptide(L)'
;MNELMSQAVDLMIVGMGFVFAFLLILVFATGLMSRLILRFAPEPATPAKTPRAKPKAPASVDPDTAEAIKKAIAQYRARHRK
;
A
#
# COMPACT_ATOMS: atom_id res chain seq x y z
N MET A 1 11.51 -38.70 -40.42
CA MET A 1 11.81 -37.37 -39.80
C MET A 1 10.56 -36.66 -39.31
N ASN A 2 9.48 -36.58 -40.09
CA ASN A 2 8.22 -35.97 -39.63
C ASN A 2 7.60 -36.64 -38.40
N GLU A 3 7.69 -37.96 -38.27
CA GLU A 3 7.07 -38.69 -37.15
C GLU A 3 7.73 -38.36 -35.79
N LEU A 4 9.07 -38.36 -35.75
CA LEU A 4 9.82 -38.02 -34.53
C LEU A 4 9.61 -36.56 -34.11
N MET A 5 9.50 -35.64 -35.07
CA MET A 5 9.19 -34.24 -34.78
C MET A 5 7.76 -34.07 -34.26
N SER A 6 6.79 -34.78 -34.84
CA SER A 6 5.41 -34.79 -34.32
C SER A 6 5.35 -35.32 -32.90
N GLN A 7 6.06 -36.41 -32.63
CA GLN A 7 6.10 -37.02 -31.29
C GLN A 7 6.79 -36.12 -30.25
N ALA A 8 7.83 -35.38 -30.67
CA ALA A 8 8.48 -34.39 -29.81
C ALA A 8 7.55 -33.20 -29.47
N VAL A 9 6.76 -32.74 -30.45
CA VAL A 9 5.76 -31.68 -30.23
C VAL A 9 4.64 -32.17 -29.31
N ASP A 10 4.13 -33.37 -29.51
CA ASP A 10 3.12 -33.97 -28.62
C ASP A 10 3.65 -34.09 -27.19
N LEU A 11 4.89 -34.56 -27.01
CA LEU A 11 5.51 -34.64 -25.69
C LEU A 11 5.67 -33.27 -25.04
N MET A 12 6.04 -32.24 -25.82
CA MET A 12 6.15 -30.87 -25.33
C MET A 12 4.79 -30.33 -24.88
N ILE A 13 3.73 -30.54 -25.67
CA ILE A 13 2.37 -30.08 -25.34
C ILE A 13 1.87 -30.78 -24.08
N VAL A 14 2.06 -32.10 -23.97
CA VAL A 14 1.63 -32.89 -22.80
C VAL A 14 2.41 -32.46 -21.56
N GLY A 15 3.74 -32.35 -21.66
CA GLY A 15 4.58 -31.94 -20.54
C GLY A 15 4.28 -30.51 -20.06
N MET A 16 4.19 -29.57 -21.00
CA MET A 16 3.88 -28.16 -20.70
C MET A 16 2.44 -28.01 -20.18
N GLY A 17 1.48 -28.77 -20.73
CA GLY A 17 0.09 -28.78 -20.28
C GLY A 17 -0.06 -29.31 -18.86
N PHE A 18 0.66 -30.40 -18.51
CA PHE A 18 0.66 -30.93 -17.16
C PHE A 18 1.24 -29.95 -16.15
N VAL A 19 2.38 -29.32 -16.47
CA VAL A 19 2.99 -28.30 -15.61
C VAL A 19 2.03 -27.11 -15.45
N PHE A 20 1.41 -26.64 -16.52
CA PHE A 20 0.45 -25.53 -16.47
C PHE A 20 -0.78 -25.88 -15.61
N ALA A 21 -1.35 -27.08 -15.76
CA ALA A 21 -2.46 -27.54 -14.96
C ALA A 21 -2.08 -27.65 -13.47
N PHE A 22 -0.88 -28.19 -13.18
CA PHE A 22 -0.36 -28.30 -11.82
C PHE A 22 -0.17 -26.92 -11.17
N LEU A 23 0.40 -25.96 -11.91
CA LEU A 23 0.54 -24.59 -11.42
C LEU A 23 -0.81 -23.91 -11.22
N LEU A 24 -1.78 -24.10 -12.11
CA LEU A 24 -3.14 -23.61 -11.91
C LEU A 24 -3.73 -24.12 -10.60
N ILE A 25 -3.64 -25.43 -10.36
CA ILE A 25 -4.10 -26.05 -9.12
C ILE A 25 -3.40 -25.45 -7.91
N LEU A 26 -2.07 -25.26 -7.96
CA LEU A 26 -1.31 -24.63 -6.88
C LEU A 26 -1.73 -23.18 -6.63
N VAL A 27 -1.95 -22.39 -7.67
CA VAL A 27 -2.43 -21.00 -7.55
C VAL A 27 -3.81 -20.97 -6.88
N PHE A 28 -4.72 -21.87 -7.27
CA PHE A 28 -6.01 -21.99 -6.59
C PHE A 28 -5.87 -22.47 -5.15
N ALA A 29 -5.00 -23.45 -4.88
CA ALA A 29 -4.78 -23.97 -3.53
C ALA A 29 -4.20 -22.90 -2.59
N THR A 30 -3.19 -22.17 -3.05
CA THR A 30 -2.58 -21.06 -2.31
C THR A 30 -3.55 -19.89 -2.13
N GLY A 31 -4.37 -19.59 -3.14
CA GLY A 31 -5.46 -18.60 -3.04
C GLY A 31 -6.56 -19.03 -2.06
N LEU A 32 -6.92 -20.30 -2.06
CA LEU A 32 -7.87 -20.88 -1.10
C LEU A 32 -7.28 -20.82 0.29
N MET A 33 -6.02 -21.21 0.48
CA MET A 33 -5.32 -21.08 1.76
C MET A 33 -5.32 -19.63 2.24
N SER A 34 -5.02 -18.66 1.37
CA SER A 34 -5.09 -17.24 1.71
C SER A 34 -6.49 -16.81 2.16
N ARG A 35 -7.54 -17.24 1.45
CA ARG A 35 -8.93 -16.96 1.86
C ARG A 35 -9.33 -17.66 3.15
N LEU A 36 -8.94 -18.91 3.34
CA LEU A 36 -9.22 -19.68 4.55
C LEU A 36 -8.54 -19.04 5.74
N ILE A 37 -7.27 -18.64 5.61
CA ILE A 37 -6.55 -17.92 6.66
C ILE A 37 -7.28 -16.61 6.99
N LEU A 38 -7.60 -15.76 6.01
CA LEU A 38 -8.34 -14.51 6.26
C LEU A 38 -9.73 -14.72 6.88
N ARG A 39 -10.39 -15.84 6.59
CA ARG A 39 -11.75 -16.16 7.04
C ARG A 39 -11.77 -16.82 8.43
N PHE A 40 -10.84 -17.72 8.71
CA PHE A 40 -10.80 -18.54 9.93
C PHE A 40 -9.79 -18.02 10.97
N ALA A 41 -8.77 -17.28 10.53
CA ALA A 41 -7.90 -16.49 11.38
C ALA A 41 -8.07 -15.01 10.97
N PRO A 42 -9.14 -14.32 11.41
CA PRO A 42 -9.18 -12.88 11.32
C PRO A 42 -7.88 -12.38 11.93
N GLU A 43 -7.09 -11.69 11.11
CA GLU A 43 -5.84 -11.08 11.53
C GLU A 43 -6.11 -10.39 12.88
N PRO A 44 -5.38 -10.71 13.98
CA PRO A 44 -5.48 -9.92 15.18
C PRO A 44 -5.16 -8.51 14.73
N ALA A 45 -6.20 -7.66 14.70
CA ALA A 45 -6.25 -6.45 13.91
C ALA A 45 -4.85 -5.91 13.68
N THR A 46 -4.31 -6.01 12.44
CA THR A 46 -3.20 -5.14 12.07
C THR A 46 -3.66 -3.79 12.58
N PRO A 47 -2.97 -3.15 13.54
CA PRO A 47 -3.51 -1.95 14.18
C PRO A 47 -3.87 -1.05 13.02
N ALA A 48 -5.18 -0.85 12.84
CA ALA A 48 -5.75 -0.31 11.61
C ALA A 48 -4.86 0.86 11.27
N LYS A 49 -4.13 0.82 10.15
CA LYS A 49 -3.10 1.83 9.81
C LYS A 49 -3.71 3.15 10.23
N THR A 50 -3.26 3.65 11.39
CA THR A 50 -3.98 4.72 12.06
C THR A 50 -4.06 5.79 11.01
N PRO A 51 -5.25 6.33 10.67
CA PRO A 51 -5.34 7.38 9.67
C PRO A 51 -4.26 8.37 10.03
N ARG A 52 -3.21 8.42 9.21
CA ARG A 52 -1.95 9.10 9.53
C ARG A 52 -2.41 10.45 9.99
N ALA A 53 -2.23 10.75 11.29
CA ALA A 53 -2.94 11.85 11.93
C ALA A 53 -2.83 13.05 10.99
N LYS A 54 -3.97 13.53 10.47
CA LYS A 54 -3.96 14.74 9.65
C LYS A 54 -3.11 15.74 10.42
N PRO A 55 -2.11 16.40 9.80
CA PRO A 55 -1.29 17.37 10.50
C PRO A 55 -2.24 18.25 11.30
N LYS A 56 -2.11 18.20 12.63
CA LYS A 56 -2.95 18.97 13.53
C LYS A 56 -2.88 20.39 13.01
N ALA A 57 -4.02 20.95 12.60
CA ALA A 57 -4.06 22.36 12.21
C ALA A 57 -3.33 23.15 13.29
N PRO A 58 -2.43 24.09 12.93
CA PRO A 58 -1.67 24.83 13.91
C PRO A 58 -2.66 25.34 14.95
N ALA A 59 -2.35 25.11 16.24
CA ALA A 59 -3.21 25.51 17.34
C ALA A 59 -3.69 26.94 17.07
N SER A 60 -5.01 27.15 17.11
CA SER A 60 -5.60 28.46 16.90
C SER A 60 -4.88 29.44 17.81
N VAL A 61 -4.09 30.33 17.21
CA VAL A 61 -3.28 31.29 17.96
C VAL A 61 -4.26 32.16 18.73
N ASP A 62 -4.08 32.21 20.05
CA ASP A 62 -4.95 32.97 20.94
C ASP A 62 -4.98 34.44 20.47
N PRO A 63 -6.13 35.12 20.46
CA PRO A 63 -6.29 36.45 19.84
C PRO A 63 -5.30 37.47 20.40
N ASP A 64 -5.03 37.40 21.70
CA ASP A 64 -4.06 38.24 22.40
C ASP A 64 -2.63 38.01 21.92
N THR A 65 -2.27 36.76 21.63
CA THR A 65 -0.95 36.42 21.09
C THR A 65 -0.81 36.96 19.67
N ALA A 66 -1.87 36.88 18.85
CA ALA A 66 -1.87 37.43 17.51
C ALA A 66 -1.77 38.97 17.52
N GLU A 67 -2.41 39.65 18.47
CA GLU A 67 -2.30 41.11 18.62
C GLU A 67 -0.91 41.53 19.11
N ALA A 68 -0.33 40.80 20.06
CA ALA A 68 1.03 41.03 20.54
C ALA A 68 2.06 40.90 19.40
N ILE A 69 1.94 39.86 18.56
CA ILE A 69 2.80 39.67 17.38
C ILE A 69 2.64 40.83 16.40
N LYS A 70 1.40 41.29 16.12
CA LYS A 70 1.15 42.44 15.25
C LYS A 70 1.82 43.72 15.77
N LYS A 71 1.69 44.01 17.08
CA LYS A 71 2.35 45.17 17.70
C LYS A 71 3.87 45.07 17.63
N ALA A 72 4.44 43.90 17.90
CA ALA A 72 5.88 43.67 17.79
C ALA A 72 6.40 43.92 16.36
N ILE A 73 5.70 43.42 15.33
CA ILE A 73 6.07 43.65 13.93
C ILE A 73 5.95 45.13 13.56
N ALA A 74 4.89 45.82 14.00
CA ALA A 74 4.72 47.25 13.74
C ALA A 74 5.84 48.09 14.38
N GLN A 75 6.21 47.78 15.62
CA GLN A 75 7.33 48.42 16.31
C GLN A 75 8.67 48.15 15.63
N TYR A 76 8.93 46.90 15.22
CA TYR A 76 10.15 46.54 14.48
C TYR A 76 10.25 47.32 13.17
N ARG A 77 9.18 47.36 12.38
CA ARG A 77 9.14 48.11 11.10
C ARG A 77 9.31 49.61 11.32
N ALA A 78 8.67 50.19 12.33
CA ALA A 78 8.86 51.61 12.65
C ALA A 78 10.30 51.92 13.08
N ARG A 79 10.94 51.00 13.82
CA ARG A 79 12.33 51.14 14.27
C ARG A 79 13.36 50.92 13.16
N HIS A 80 13.04 50.09 12.17
CA HIS A 80 13.91 49.76 11.04
C HIS A 80 13.61 50.56 9.75
N ARG A 81 12.73 51.57 9.80
CA ARG A 81 12.43 52.46 8.66
C ARG A 81 13.22 53.78 8.70
N LYS A 82 14.45 53.75 9.20
CA LYS A 82 15.41 54.86 9.11
C LYS A 82 16.60 54.44 8.26
#